data_AF-A0A812MQA2-F1
#
_entry.id   AF-A0A812MQA2-F1
#
_cell.length_a   1.000
_cell.length_b   1.000
_cell.length_c   1.000
_cell.angle_alpha   90.00
_cell.angle_beta   90.00
_cell.angle_gamma   90.00
#
_symmetry.space_group_name_H-M   'P 1'
#
loop_
_entity.id
_entity.type
_entity.pdbx_description
1 polymer ?
#
loop_
_entity_poly.entity_id
_entity_poly.type
_entity_poly.pdbx_seq_one_letter_code
_entity_poly.pdbx_strand_id
1 'polypeptide(L)'
;RGDVYLPHFSLSHLRLSSLALSVSFLRNLLLARAGHPDAMTSLVESEAHFVARAAEVRLSDASVLALRRHGFRTLGQLAYTVGQPGQLIPELEFVDWCRNHVPAATAADLASLKRLLFEAQTLALTQLRAQVTEPEAASKKVPEAERERRLQRLREDLVGLSIEGPLEPGRKLLDECAHQEALGQLKYLSPDSGVLDQSRLVIKEAHDELSMPASSALQVQEALRRRGIAYTFSQSVSWGAYDRYVTRLFAHMHRDPPPSFNRISVSQIVEADRLVFTKLIELNIKPKQSADGEKPMDRALHVALESYEVSFALMHQASKGASSTQRPWKRLRTQSQDNPGKGKDKGKKGDKKGGGKTAAPWVSIPKFIRDRGGHAATPTGEPICFTYSTHGKCTVPNCPRKHVCARCFGEHALLNHKDKE
;
A
#
# COMPACT_ATOMS: atom_id res chain seq x y z
N ARG A 1 -69.00 54.29 44.74
CA ARG A 1 -68.07 55.46 44.76
C ARG A 1 -66.80 54.94 45.40
N GLY A 2 -65.84 54.39 44.66
CA GLY A 2 -64.88 55.03 43.75
C GLY A 2 -63.58 54.23 44.01
N ASP A 3 -63.18 53.39 43.06
CA ASP A 3 -62.14 53.62 42.05
C ASP A 3 -60.74 53.23 42.52
N VAL A 4 -60.19 52.26 41.79
CA VAL A 4 -58.82 51.72 41.83
C VAL A 4 -57.89 52.69 41.12
N TYR A 5 -56.69 52.98 41.64
CA TYR A 5 -55.51 53.34 40.83
C TYR A 5 -54.19 53.14 41.61
N LEU A 6 -53.25 52.42 40.98
CA LEU A 6 -51.83 52.32 41.31
C LEU A 6 -51.10 53.66 41.07
N PRO A 7 -49.87 53.84 41.60
CA PRO A 7 -48.78 54.10 40.65
C PRO A 7 -47.41 53.48 40.99
N HIS A 8 -46.76 53.00 39.92
CA HIS A 8 -45.35 53.15 39.49
C HIS A 8 -44.26 53.49 40.51
N PHE A 9 -43.17 52.70 40.51
CA PHE A 9 -41.79 53.23 40.51
C PHE A 9 -40.80 52.29 39.79
N SER A 10 -39.98 52.88 38.93
CA SER A 10 -38.97 52.26 38.07
C SER A 10 -37.56 52.62 38.56
N LEU A 11 -36.71 51.59 38.61
CA LEU A 11 -35.25 51.52 38.39
C LEU A 11 -34.38 52.75 38.71
N SER A 12 -33.38 52.56 39.58
CA SER A 12 -31.97 52.84 39.23
C SER A 12 -30.94 52.48 40.33
N HIS A 13 -29.81 51.95 39.87
CA HIS A 13 -28.48 51.88 40.50
C HIS A 13 -28.18 50.86 41.60
N LEU A 14 -27.62 49.71 41.19
CA LEU A 14 -26.52 49.03 41.89
C LEU A 14 -25.54 48.44 40.85
N ARG A 15 -24.31 48.97 40.85
CA ARG A 15 -23.14 48.55 40.04
C ARG A 15 -22.67 47.17 40.51
N LEU A 16 -22.51 46.19 39.61
CA LEU A 16 -21.24 45.83 38.91
C LEU A 16 -20.03 45.66 39.85
N SER A 17 -19.79 44.42 40.30
CA SER A 17 -18.47 43.77 40.17
C SER A 17 -18.50 42.32 40.65
N SER A 18 -17.82 41.46 39.89
CA SER A 18 -17.39 40.09 40.22
C SER A 18 -18.45 38.98 40.20
N LEU A 19 -18.55 38.31 39.04
CA LEU A 19 -18.43 36.86 38.88
C LEU A 19 -18.53 36.52 37.39
N ALA A 20 -17.53 36.98 36.63
CA ALA A 20 -17.23 36.45 35.30
C ALA A 20 -16.59 35.07 35.46
N LEU A 21 -17.38 34.08 35.92
CA LEU A 21 -17.03 32.67 35.78
C LEU A 21 -17.23 32.30 34.31
N SER A 22 -16.14 32.53 33.59
CA SER A 22 -15.89 32.29 32.19
C SER A 22 -16.56 31.02 31.65
N VAL A 23 -17.41 31.20 30.63
CA VAL A 23 -17.92 30.16 29.74
C VAL A 23 -16.78 29.32 29.13
N SER A 24 -15.54 29.83 29.14
CA SER A 24 -14.34 29.09 28.73
C SER A 24 -13.98 27.93 29.68
N PHE A 25 -14.39 27.97 30.95
CA PHE A 25 -14.10 26.89 31.90
C PHE A 25 -15.01 25.67 31.68
N LEU A 26 -16.29 25.90 31.32
CA LEU A 26 -17.22 24.85 30.92
C LEU A 26 -16.92 24.31 29.52
N ARG A 27 -16.33 25.11 28.62
CA ARG A 27 -15.81 24.62 27.33
C ARG A 27 -14.61 23.68 27.51
N ASN A 28 -13.72 23.97 28.46
CA ASN A 28 -12.57 23.12 28.76
C ASN A 28 -12.96 21.79 29.44
N LEU A 29 -14.04 21.76 30.21
CA LEU A 29 -14.51 20.52 30.85
C LEU A 29 -15.20 19.55 29.86
N LEU A 30 -15.80 20.08 28.78
CA LEU A 30 -16.38 19.29 27.68
C LEU A 30 -15.36 18.88 26.61
N LEU A 31 -14.22 19.58 26.50
CA LEU A 31 -13.11 19.19 25.61
C LEU A 31 -12.22 18.08 26.19
N ALA A 32 -12.32 17.77 27.49
CA ALA A 32 -11.56 16.68 28.12
C ALA A 32 -12.06 15.27 27.75
N ARG A 33 -13.12 15.15 26.93
CA ARG A 33 -13.63 13.87 26.40
C ARG A 33 -13.37 13.67 24.92
N ALA A 34 -12.61 14.56 24.28
CA ALA A 34 -12.00 14.27 22.99
C ALA A 34 -10.81 13.33 23.26
N GLY A 35 -10.94 12.07 22.81
CA GLY A 35 -9.84 11.11 22.84
C GLY A 35 -8.59 11.77 22.26
N HIS A 36 -7.46 11.63 22.95
CA HIS A 36 -6.18 11.98 22.36
C HIS A 36 -6.09 11.30 20.99
N PRO A 37 -5.70 12.02 19.93
CA PRO A 37 -5.35 11.37 18.68
C PRO A 37 -4.25 10.37 19.03
N ASP A 38 -4.54 9.08 18.80
CA ASP A 38 -3.66 7.92 19.02
C ASP A 38 -2.51 7.92 17.97
N ALA A 39 -1.93 9.10 17.73
CA ALA A 39 -0.78 9.33 16.88
C ALA A 39 0.44 8.75 17.57
N MET A 40 0.99 7.68 16.99
CA MET A 40 2.18 6.96 17.45
C MET A 40 2.45 6.96 18.95
N THR A 41 1.79 6.05 19.66
CA THR A 41 2.23 5.73 21.02
C THR A 41 3.53 4.95 20.93
N SER A 42 4.65 5.55 21.33
CA SER A 42 5.84 4.79 21.72
C SER A 42 5.42 3.64 22.64
N LEU A 43 6.21 2.55 22.69
CA LEU A 43 5.99 1.44 23.62
C LEU A 43 5.73 1.91 25.07
N VAL A 44 6.37 3.00 25.46
CA VAL A 44 6.26 3.64 26.77
C VAL A 44 4.95 4.44 26.93
N GLU A 45 4.38 4.95 25.84
CA GLU A 45 3.16 5.76 25.79
C GLU A 45 1.89 4.94 25.48
N SER A 46 1.99 3.64 25.18
CA SER A 46 0.82 2.80 24.91
C SER A 46 0.14 2.34 26.20
N GLU A 47 -1.13 2.71 26.35
CA GLU A 47 -1.97 2.23 27.46
C GLU A 47 -2.23 0.72 27.37
N ALA A 48 -2.36 0.17 26.15
CA ALA A 48 -2.53 -1.28 25.97
C ALA A 48 -1.31 -2.05 26.48
N HIS A 49 -0.12 -1.55 26.15
CA HIS A 49 1.14 -2.14 26.59
C HIS A 49 1.34 -2.04 28.12
N PHE A 50 0.96 -0.91 28.73
CA PHE A 50 0.97 -0.76 30.19
C PHE A 50 0.14 -1.85 30.88
N VAL A 51 -1.07 -2.12 30.38
CA VAL A 51 -1.98 -3.12 30.97
C VAL A 51 -1.46 -4.54 30.78
N ALA A 52 -0.96 -4.87 29.59
CA ALA A 52 -0.36 -6.17 29.31
C ALA A 52 0.83 -6.42 30.25
N ARG A 53 1.73 -5.45 30.40
CA ARG A 53 2.87 -5.56 31.33
C ARG A 53 2.44 -5.64 32.79
N ALA A 54 1.44 -4.88 33.22
CA ALA A 54 0.91 -4.96 34.59
C ALA A 54 0.38 -6.37 34.90
N ALA A 55 -0.32 -7.00 33.95
CA ALA A 55 -0.80 -8.37 34.07
C ALA A 55 0.35 -9.39 34.12
N GLU A 56 1.38 -9.23 33.29
CA GLU A 56 2.55 -10.12 33.26
C GLU A 56 3.40 -10.04 34.54
N VAL A 57 3.47 -8.86 35.17
CA VAL A 57 4.12 -8.65 36.47
C VAL A 57 3.20 -9.06 37.64
N ARG A 58 1.99 -9.56 37.34
CA ARG A 58 0.98 -10.05 38.31
C ARG A 58 0.51 -8.98 39.28
N LEU A 59 0.40 -7.74 38.82
CA LEU A 59 -0.21 -6.67 39.59
C LEU A 59 -1.73 -6.92 39.68
N SER A 60 -2.32 -6.81 40.87
CA SER A 60 -3.77 -6.98 41.04
C SER A 60 -4.58 -5.96 40.24
N ASP A 61 -5.74 -6.39 39.73
CA ASP A 61 -6.67 -5.53 38.98
C ASP A 61 -7.12 -4.30 39.79
N ALA A 62 -7.26 -4.46 41.11
CA ALA A 62 -7.59 -3.37 42.01
C ALA A 62 -6.50 -2.28 42.01
N SER A 63 -5.22 -2.69 42.00
CA SER A 63 -4.08 -1.78 41.95
C SER A 63 -3.96 -1.10 40.57
N VAL A 64 -4.17 -1.84 39.49
CA VAL A 64 -4.19 -1.28 38.12
C VAL A 64 -5.31 -0.25 37.97
N LEU A 65 -6.50 -0.53 38.51
CA LEU A 65 -7.63 0.41 38.49
C LEU A 65 -7.34 1.67 39.32
N ALA A 66 -6.71 1.53 40.49
CA ALA A 66 -6.30 2.67 41.30
C ALA A 66 -5.32 3.58 40.55
N LEU A 67 -4.29 3.02 39.92
CA LEU A 67 -3.34 3.77 39.09
C LEU A 67 -4.04 4.54 37.96
N ARG A 68 -4.98 3.89 37.25
CA ARG A 68 -5.76 4.52 36.17
C ARG A 68 -6.64 5.67 36.67
N ARG A 69 -7.21 5.57 37.88
CA ARG A 69 -8.01 6.64 38.50
C ARG A 69 -7.16 7.88 38.81
N HIS A 70 -5.92 7.68 39.20
CA HIS A 70 -4.94 8.76 39.41
C HIS A 70 -4.31 9.28 38.10
N GLY A 71 -4.68 8.72 36.96
CA GLY A 71 -4.22 9.17 35.64
C GLY A 71 -2.94 8.49 35.14
N PHE A 72 -2.37 7.53 35.88
CA PHE A 72 -1.25 6.71 35.41
C PHE A 72 -1.76 5.62 34.47
N ARG A 73 -1.71 5.90 33.18
CA ARG A 73 -2.20 5.00 32.11
C ARG A 73 -1.08 4.47 31.22
N THR A 74 0.10 5.06 31.27
CA THR A 74 1.24 4.68 30.43
C THR A 74 2.49 4.39 31.28
N LEU A 75 3.42 3.59 30.75
CA LEU A 75 4.71 3.37 31.39
C LEU A 75 5.53 4.66 31.44
N GLY A 76 5.33 5.58 30.49
CA GLY A 76 6.00 6.88 30.46
C GLY A 76 5.64 7.73 31.65
N GLN A 77 4.36 7.84 31.94
CA GLN A 77 3.89 8.53 33.14
C GLN A 77 4.46 7.87 34.41
N LEU A 78 4.41 6.54 34.49
CA LEU A 78 4.91 5.80 35.65
C LEU A 78 6.42 6.00 35.86
N ALA A 79 7.22 6.01 34.80
CA ALA A 79 8.68 6.09 34.85
C ALA A 79 9.19 7.35 35.60
N TYR A 80 8.43 8.44 35.59
CA TYR A 80 8.79 9.71 36.22
C TYR A 80 8.05 9.98 37.54
N THR A 81 7.33 9.00 38.09
CA THR A 81 6.56 9.18 39.34
C THR A 81 7.41 9.16 40.60
N VAL A 82 8.45 8.32 40.63
CA VAL A 82 9.30 8.11 41.79
C VAL A 82 10.76 8.11 41.33
N GLY A 83 11.53 9.06 41.85
CA GLY A 83 12.90 9.29 41.41
C GLY A 83 13.02 9.69 39.93
N GLN A 84 14.26 9.78 39.45
CA GLN A 84 14.57 10.08 38.05
C GLN A 84 15.04 8.81 37.33
N PRO A 85 14.64 8.60 36.06
CA PRO A 85 15.15 7.48 35.27
C PRO A 85 16.68 7.48 35.24
N GLY A 86 17.29 6.36 35.64
CA GLY A 86 18.75 6.17 35.64
C GLY A 86 19.40 6.36 37.01
N GLN A 87 18.63 6.79 38.01
CA GLN A 87 19.01 6.76 39.41
C GLN A 87 18.38 5.55 40.10
N LEU A 88 18.93 5.18 41.26
CA LEU A 88 18.31 4.18 42.12
C LEU A 88 16.97 4.70 42.65
N ILE A 89 15.94 3.85 42.65
CA ILE A 89 14.62 4.20 43.17
C ILE A 89 14.73 4.33 44.71
N PRO A 90 14.49 5.52 45.28
CA PRO A 90 14.52 5.71 46.73
C PRO A 90 13.35 4.98 47.40
N GLU A 91 13.67 4.11 48.37
CA GLU A 91 12.68 3.23 49.03
C GLU A 91 11.56 4.02 49.73
N LEU A 92 11.92 5.09 50.43
CA LEU A 92 10.97 5.89 51.20
C LEU A 92 9.95 6.59 50.29
N GLU A 93 10.43 7.25 49.23
CA GLU A 93 9.54 7.91 48.27
C GLU A 93 8.64 6.91 47.54
N PHE A 94 9.16 5.71 47.22
CA PHE A 94 8.37 4.65 46.60
C PHE A 94 7.23 4.19 47.52
N VAL A 95 7.52 3.93 48.79
CA VAL A 95 6.52 3.49 49.76
C VAL A 95 5.48 4.57 50.01
N ASP A 96 5.89 5.82 50.16
CA ASP A 96 4.96 6.93 50.37
C ASP A 96 4.10 7.20 49.14
N TRP A 97 4.67 7.10 47.93
CA TRP A 97 3.92 7.18 46.69
C TRP A 97 2.88 6.05 46.59
N CYS A 98 3.23 4.81 46.92
CA CYS A 98 2.30 3.69 46.92
C CYS A 98 1.16 3.88 47.92
N ARG A 99 1.44 4.39 49.13
CA ARG A 99 0.39 4.70 50.13
C ARG A 99 -0.61 5.72 49.62
N ASN A 100 -0.16 6.72 48.86
CA ASN A 100 -1.02 7.79 48.37
C ASN A 100 -1.87 7.39 47.16
N HIS A 101 -1.36 6.52 46.29
CA HIS A 101 -2.01 6.19 45.00
C HIS A 101 -2.59 4.78 44.93
N VAL A 102 -2.07 3.85 45.74
CA VAL A 102 -2.51 2.45 45.80
C VAL A 102 -2.57 1.96 47.27
N PRO A 103 -3.40 2.59 48.14
CA PRO A 103 -3.40 2.31 49.57
C PRO A 103 -3.81 0.88 49.94
N ALA A 104 -4.51 0.18 49.05
CA ALA A 104 -4.96 -1.21 49.25
C ALA A 104 -3.99 -2.26 48.68
N ALA A 105 -2.77 -1.85 48.26
CA ALA A 105 -1.77 -2.76 47.70
C ALA A 105 -1.29 -3.80 48.73
N THR A 106 -1.27 -5.07 48.35
CA THR A 106 -0.64 -6.13 49.14
C THR A 106 0.88 -6.04 49.07
N ALA A 107 1.61 -6.73 49.96
CA ALA A 107 3.06 -6.81 49.87
C ALA A 107 3.56 -7.37 48.53
N ALA A 108 2.78 -8.28 47.92
CA ALA A 108 3.06 -8.78 46.58
C ALA A 108 2.86 -7.70 45.51
N ASP A 109 1.77 -6.91 45.60
CA ASP A 109 1.54 -5.79 44.69
C ASP A 109 2.64 -4.73 44.78
N LEU A 110 3.15 -4.44 45.99
CA LEU A 110 4.25 -3.49 46.18
C LEU A 110 5.53 -3.98 45.48
N ALA A 111 5.88 -5.26 45.60
CA ALA A 111 7.02 -5.84 44.89
C ALA A 111 6.83 -5.79 43.35
N SER A 112 5.63 -6.13 42.88
CA SER A 112 5.26 -6.06 41.47
C SER A 112 5.28 -4.63 40.92
N LEU A 113 4.79 -3.64 41.69
CA LEU A 113 4.84 -2.22 41.33
C LEU A 113 6.28 -1.71 41.24
N LYS A 114 7.14 -2.09 42.17
CA LYS A 114 8.55 -1.70 42.15
C LYS A 114 9.26 -2.24 40.91
N ARG A 115 8.98 -3.49 40.54
CA ARG A 115 9.48 -4.09 39.30
C ARG A 115 8.93 -3.34 38.07
N LEU A 116 7.64 -3.08 38.02
CA LEU A 116 7.00 -2.37 36.90
C LEU A 116 7.57 -0.95 36.73
N LEU A 117 7.83 -0.24 37.83
CA LEU A 117 8.45 1.08 37.85
C LEU A 117 9.89 1.04 37.31
N PHE A 118 10.69 0.06 37.74
CA PHE A 118 12.06 -0.12 37.24
C PHE A 118 12.09 -0.44 35.73
N GLU A 119 11.19 -1.32 35.28
CA GLU A 119 11.04 -1.63 33.85
C GLU A 119 10.63 -0.37 33.06
N ALA A 120 9.67 0.42 33.57
CA ALA A 120 9.25 1.67 32.97
C ALA A 120 10.39 2.69 32.82
N GLN A 121 11.19 2.90 33.88
CA GLN A 121 12.37 3.77 33.84
C GLN A 121 13.42 3.30 32.83
N THR A 122 13.68 2.00 32.78
CA THR A 122 14.64 1.39 31.85
C THR A 122 14.20 1.59 30.39
N LEU A 123 12.91 1.38 30.11
CA LEU A 123 12.33 1.58 28.79
C LEU A 123 12.34 3.05 28.37
N ALA A 124 12.01 3.98 29.28
CA ALA A 124 12.07 5.42 29.01
C ALA A 124 13.49 5.88 28.64
N LEU A 125 14.51 5.43 29.38
CA LEU A 125 15.91 5.72 29.05
C LEU A 125 16.34 5.12 27.71
N THR A 126 15.93 3.89 27.44
CA THR A 126 16.26 3.21 26.17
C THR A 126 15.64 3.95 24.99
N GLN A 127 14.39 4.40 25.13
CA GLN A 127 13.72 5.23 24.14
C GLN A 127 14.43 6.57 23.93
N LEU A 128 14.80 7.28 25.00
CA LEU A 128 15.53 8.55 24.89
C LEU A 128 16.88 8.37 24.19
N ARG A 129 17.62 7.31 24.51
CA ARG A 129 18.87 6.97 23.81
C ARG A 129 18.62 6.68 22.33
N ALA A 130 17.58 5.92 22.01
CA ALA A 130 17.24 5.61 20.62
C ALA A 130 16.86 6.88 19.83
N GLN A 131 16.14 7.82 20.44
CA GLN A 131 15.81 9.10 19.80
C GLN A 131 17.05 9.97 19.51
N VAL A 132 18.06 9.91 20.38
CA VAL A 132 19.32 10.66 20.18
C VAL A 132 20.22 9.98 19.14
N THR A 133 20.32 8.65 19.17
CA THR A 133 21.24 7.90 18.29
C THR A 133 20.66 7.66 16.89
N GLU A 134 19.35 7.40 16.78
CA GLU A 134 18.69 7.01 15.52
C GLU A 134 17.28 7.64 15.41
N PRO A 135 17.18 8.94 15.07
CA PRO A 135 15.90 9.65 15.04
C PRO A 135 14.91 9.07 14.01
N GLU A 136 15.40 8.41 12.95
CA GLU A 136 14.54 7.80 11.92
C GLU A 136 14.07 6.38 12.25
N ALA A 137 14.77 5.63 13.11
CA ALA A 137 14.43 4.23 13.41
C ALA A 137 13.45 4.08 14.59
N ALA A 138 13.43 5.06 15.51
CA ALA A 138 12.67 4.99 16.75
C ALA A 138 11.13 5.02 16.56
N SER A 139 10.63 5.40 15.38
CA SER A 139 9.19 5.57 15.09
C SER A 139 8.57 4.45 14.26
N LYS A 140 9.24 3.31 14.07
CA LYS A 140 8.83 2.33 13.05
C LYS A 140 7.88 1.23 13.50
N LYS A 141 7.76 0.92 14.80
CA LYS A 141 7.05 -0.30 15.24
C LYS A 141 5.93 -0.01 16.23
N VAL A 142 4.71 -0.39 15.85
CA VAL A 142 3.57 -0.37 16.78
C VAL A 142 3.72 -1.54 17.76
N PRO A 143 3.56 -1.32 19.09
CA PRO A 143 3.59 -2.41 20.06
C PRO A 143 2.55 -3.50 19.75
N GLU A 144 2.82 -4.76 20.08
CA GLU A 144 1.91 -5.87 19.76
C GLU A 144 0.55 -5.74 20.45
N ALA A 145 0.54 -5.45 21.75
CA ALA A 145 -0.69 -5.21 22.51
C ALA A 145 -1.52 -4.03 21.94
N GLU A 146 -0.84 -2.98 21.48
CA GLU A 146 -1.48 -1.82 20.87
C GLU A 146 -2.12 -2.17 19.51
N ARG A 147 -1.39 -2.95 18.70
CA ARG A 147 -1.85 -3.42 17.41
C ARG A 147 -3.08 -4.30 17.54
N GLU A 148 -3.06 -5.27 18.44
CA GLU A 148 -4.20 -6.16 18.69
C GLU A 148 -5.43 -5.38 19.14
N ARG A 149 -5.25 -4.44 20.08
CA ARG A 149 -6.34 -3.55 20.54
C ARG A 149 -6.95 -2.75 19.39
N ARG A 150 -6.14 -2.10 18.56
CA ARG A 150 -6.63 -1.29 17.42
C ARG A 150 -7.31 -2.14 16.36
N LEU A 151 -6.76 -3.32 16.03
CA LEU A 151 -7.39 -4.24 15.09
C LEU A 151 -8.71 -4.78 15.62
N GLN A 152 -8.78 -5.11 16.91
CA GLN A 152 -10.02 -5.55 17.55
C GLN A 152 -11.10 -4.48 17.48
N ARG A 153 -10.75 -3.23 17.80
CA ARG A 153 -11.66 -2.09 17.65
C ARG A 153 -12.13 -1.92 16.21
N LEU A 154 -11.24 -2.06 15.22
CA LEU A 154 -11.64 -2.00 13.80
C LEU A 154 -12.61 -3.13 13.41
N ARG A 155 -12.43 -4.34 13.95
CA ARG A 155 -13.36 -5.45 13.72
C ARG A 155 -14.75 -5.15 14.31
N GLU A 156 -14.78 -4.51 15.47
CA GLU A 156 -16.02 -4.08 16.13
C GLU A 156 -16.70 -2.93 15.38
N ASP A 157 -15.93 -1.97 14.87
CA ASP A 157 -16.44 -0.82 14.12
C ASP A 157 -16.92 -1.21 12.71
N LEU A 158 -16.29 -2.20 12.07
CA LEU A 158 -16.54 -2.63 10.69
C LEU A 158 -17.30 -3.96 10.61
N VAL A 159 -18.45 -4.06 11.30
CA VAL A 159 -19.28 -5.29 11.40
C VAL A 159 -19.67 -5.92 10.05
N GLY A 160 -19.70 -5.13 8.96
CA GLY A 160 -20.00 -5.62 7.60
C GLY A 160 -18.82 -6.18 6.81
N LEU A 161 -17.59 -6.13 7.36
CA LEU A 161 -16.36 -6.54 6.70
C LEU A 161 -15.62 -7.57 7.55
N SER A 162 -15.44 -8.79 7.03
CA SER A 162 -14.58 -9.77 7.70
C SER A 162 -13.11 -9.42 7.48
N ILE A 163 -12.44 -8.94 8.53
CA ILE A 163 -10.99 -8.65 8.56
C ILE A 163 -10.25 -9.94 8.95
N GLU A 164 -10.38 -10.95 8.10
CA GLU A 164 -9.77 -12.27 8.27
C GLU A 164 -9.18 -12.76 6.93
N GLY A 165 -8.18 -13.63 7.01
CA GLY A 165 -7.58 -14.29 5.85
C GLY A 165 -7.05 -13.31 4.80
N PRO A 166 -7.62 -13.27 3.57
CA PRO A 166 -7.13 -12.42 2.48
C PRO A 166 -7.29 -10.91 2.72
N LEU A 167 -8.14 -10.51 3.68
CA LEU A 167 -8.34 -9.10 4.05
C LEU A 167 -7.60 -8.70 5.34
N GLU A 168 -6.88 -9.63 5.96
CA GLU A 168 -6.05 -9.32 7.12
C GLU A 168 -4.79 -8.55 6.69
N PRO A 169 -4.56 -7.34 7.24
CA PRO A 169 -3.37 -6.56 6.90
C PRO A 169 -2.11 -7.14 7.57
N GLY A 170 -1.03 -7.28 6.80
CA GLY A 170 0.26 -7.72 7.33
C GLY A 170 0.87 -6.73 8.33
N ARG A 171 1.67 -7.23 9.28
CA ARG A 171 2.28 -6.41 10.35
C ARG A 171 3.15 -5.26 9.80
N LYS A 172 3.96 -5.55 8.78
CA LYS A 172 4.82 -4.56 8.11
C LYS A 172 4.00 -3.44 7.47
N LEU A 173 2.85 -3.77 6.88
CA LEU A 173 1.96 -2.78 6.25
C LEU A 173 1.34 -1.85 7.30
N LEU A 174 0.91 -2.40 8.45
CA LEU A 174 0.38 -1.61 9.56
C LEU A 174 1.43 -0.65 10.12
N ASP A 175 2.64 -1.15 10.33
CA ASP A 175 3.78 -0.39 10.85
C ASP A 175 4.16 0.75 9.87
N GLU A 176 4.20 0.48 8.56
CA GLU A 176 4.50 1.50 7.53
C GLU A 176 3.40 2.57 7.42
N CYS A 177 2.12 2.20 7.47
CA CYS A 177 1.03 3.18 7.47
C CYS A 177 1.04 4.05 8.74
N ALA A 178 1.33 3.46 9.91
CA ALA A 178 1.49 4.18 11.15
C ALA A 178 2.70 5.13 11.10
N HIS A 179 3.81 4.70 10.50
CA HIS A 179 4.99 5.53 10.29
C HIS A 179 4.72 6.72 9.34
N GLN A 180 3.98 6.50 8.25
CA GLN A 180 3.57 7.57 7.34
C GLN A 180 2.70 8.61 8.06
N GLU A 181 1.74 8.17 8.87
CA GLU A 181 0.94 9.04 9.73
C GLU A 181 1.85 9.85 10.66
N ALA A 182 2.78 9.20 11.37
CA ALA A 182 3.71 9.83 12.30
C ALA A 182 4.52 10.99 11.67
N LEU A 183 5.16 10.70 10.54
CA LEU A 183 5.99 11.66 9.81
C LEU A 183 5.12 12.71 9.11
N GLY A 184 3.86 12.41 8.84
CA GLY A 184 3.00 13.23 8.01
C GLY A 184 3.47 13.27 6.56
N GLN A 185 4.14 12.20 6.11
CA GLN A 185 4.65 12.05 4.74
C GLN A 185 4.05 10.80 4.12
N LEU A 186 3.42 10.96 2.96
CA LEU A 186 2.82 9.85 2.23
C LEU A 186 3.87 9.18 1.35
N LYS A 187 3.83 7.85 1.28
CA LYS A 187 4.63 7.05 0.36
C LYS A 187 3.75 6.00 -0.29
N TYR A 188 3.91 5.81 -1.59
CA TYR A 188 3.15 4.80 -2.32
C TYR A 188 3.49 3.39 -1.83
N LEU A 189 2.45 2.65 -1.44
CA LEU A 189 2.55 1.24 -1.05
C LEU A 189 1.93 0.37 -2.14
N SER A 190 2.77 -0.42 -2.80
CA SER A 190 2.33 -1.34 -3.86
C SER A 190 1.36 -2.39 -3.30
N PRO A 191 0.38 -2.87 -4.07
CA PRO A 191 -0.51 -3.97 -3.67
C PRO A 191 0.24 -5.20 -3.12
N ASP A 192 1.45 -5.47 -3.60
CA ASP A 192 2.21 -6.66 -3.20
C ASP A 192 2.86 -6.54 -1.81
N SER A 193 2.93 -5.34 -1.23
CA SER A 193 3.62 -5.06 0.05
C SER A 193 2.84 -5.48 1.31
N GLY A 194 1.61 -5.98 1.15
CA GLY A 194 0.64 -6.14 2.22
C GLY A 194 0.26 -7.57 2.62
N VAL A 195 1.01 -8.57 2.17
CA VAL A 195 0.63 -9.98 2.34
C VAL A 195 0.92 -10.47 3.75
N LEU A 196 -0.04 -11.23 4.30
CA LEU A 196 0.08 -11.92 5.59
C LEU A 196 1.24 -12.91 5.51
N ASP A 197 2.13 -12.91 6.53
CA ASP A 197 3.11 -13.97 6.76
C ASP A 197 2.37 -15.27 7.13
N GLN A 198 1.78 -15.95 6.14
CA GLN A 198 1.15 -17.26 6.33
C GLN A 198 2.19 -18.36 6.67
N SER A 199 3.49 -18.04 6.59
CA SER A 199 4.60 -18.91 6.95
C SER A 199 4.95 -18.81 8.43
N ARG A 200 4.02 -19.16 9.32
CA ARG A 200 4.38 -19.71 10.64
C ARG A 200 4.78 -21.19 10.49
N LEU A 201 5.72 -21.44 9.58
CA LEU A 201 6.53 -22.65 9.50
C LEU A 201 7.97 -22.18 9.59
N VAL A 202 8.60 -22.46 10.72
CA VAL A 202 9.98 -22.17 11.05
C VAL A 202 10.89 -22.55 9.88
N ILE A 203 11.34 -21.55 9.11
CA ILE A 203 12.51 -21.68 8.24
C ILE A 203 13.38 -20.44 8.49
N LYS A 204 14.62 -20.74 8.88
CA LYS A 204 15.66 -19.81 9.26
C LYS A 204 15.82 -18.67 8.25
N GLU A 205 15.99 -17.46 8.80
CA GLU A 205 16.86 -16.39 8.31
C GLU A 205 17.04 -16.33 6.78
N ALA A 206 16.01 -15.85 6.10
CA ALA A 206 16.18 -14.99 4.95
C ALA A 206 15.11 -13.89 5.08
N HIS A 207 15.55 -12.66 5.20
CA HIS A 207 14.71 -11.46 5.20
C HIS A 207 14.24 -11.17 3.76
N ASP A 208 13.71 -12.18 3.07
CA ASP A 208 13.10 -12.00 1.76
C ASP A 208 11.69 -11.42 1.97
N GLU A 209 11.45 -10.30 1.33
CA GLU A 209 10.14 -9.67 1.25
C GLU A 209 9.18 -10.69 0.63
N LEU A 210 8.32 -11.31 1.45
CA LEU A 210 7.24 -12.18 0.99
C LEU A 210 6.20 -11.33 0.25
N SER A 211 6.51 -11.06 -1.01
CA SER A 211 5.65 -10.42 -1.99
C SER A 211 4.96 -11.52 -2.77
N MET A 212 3.65 -11.71 -2.55
CA MET A 212 2.85 -12.52 -3.46
C MET A 212 2.36 -11.60 -4.58
N PRO A 213 2.79 -11.81 -5.84
CA PRO A 213 2.34 -10.99 -6.94
C PRO A 213 0.83 -11.16 -7.09
N ALA A 214 0.08 -10.06 -6.93
CA ALA A 214 -1.36 -10.06 -7.13
C ALA A 214 -1.66 -10.23 -8.63
N SER A 215 -1.80 -11.48 -9.07
CA SER A 215 -1.91 -11.85 -10.49
C SER A 215 -3.33 -11.75 -11.05
N SER A 216 -4.34 -11.84 -10.16
CA SER A 216 -5.76 -11.75 -10.49
C SER A 216 -6.36 -10.41 -10.06
N ALA A 217 -7.39 -9.95 -10.79
CA ALA A 217 -8.15 -8.75 -10.43
C ALA A 217 -8.68 -8.80 -8.98
N LEU A 218 -9.17 -9.97 -8.55
CA LEU A 218 -9.66 -10.18 -7.19
C LEU A 218 -8.53 -10.02 -6.15
N GLN A 219 -7.36 -10.61 -6.41
CA GLN A 219 -6.21 -10.52 -5.51
C GLN A 219 -5.71 -9.07 -5.37
N VAL A 220 -5.72 -8.30 -6.47
CA VAL A 220 -5.37 -6.87 -6.42
C VAL A 220 -6.43 -6.09 -5.64
N GLN A 221 -7.71 -6.38 -5.84
CA GLN A 221 -8.78 -5.72 -5.09
C GLN A 221 -8.66 -5.99 -3.58
N GLU A 222 -8.42 -7.24 -3.18
CA GLU A 222 -8.18 -7.64 -1.78
C GLU A 222 -6.91 -6.98 -1.21
N ALA A 223 -5.83 -6.92 -1.98
CA ALA A 223 -4.60 -6.21 -1.61
C ALA A 223 -4.83 -4.71 -1.37
N LEU A 224 -5.55 -4.04 -2.29
CA LEU A 224 -5.88 -2.62 -2.12
C LEU A 224 -6.79 -2.40 -0.91
N ARG A 225 -7.77 -3.28 -0.67
CA ARG A 225 -8.62 -3.24 0.52
C ARG A 225 -7.83 -3.42 1.82
N ARG A 226 -6.89 -4.36 1.87
CA ARG A 226 -5.95 -4.51 3.01
C ARG A 226 -5.19 -3.23 3.30
N ARG A 227 -4.67 -2.55 2.26
CA ARG A 227 -4.02 -1.23 2.40
C ARG A 227 -4.98 -0.19 2.98
N GLY A 228 -6.25 -0.22 2.58
CA GLY A 228 -7.30 0.63 3.15
C GLY A 228 -7.55 0.39 4.64
N ILE A 229 -7.57 -0.88 5.05
CA ILE A 229 -7.71 -1.25 6.47
C ILE A 229 -6.48 -0.75 7.25
N ALA A 230 -5.28 -0.90 6.70
CA ALA A 230 -4.06 -0.39 7.32
C ALA A 230 -4.04 1.15 7.47
N TYR A 231 -4.52 1.90 6.47
CA TYR A 231 -4.69 3.36 6.60
C TYR A 231 -5.80 3.76 7.57
N THR A 232 -6.82 2.90 7.75
CA THR A 232 -7.86 3.12 8.76
C THR A 232 -7.32 2.84 10.16
N PHE A 233 -6.46 1.83 10.31
CA PHE A 233 -5.72 1.50 11.54
C PHE A 233 -4.80 2.63 12.00
N SER A 234 -4.10 3.29 11.08
CA SER A 234 -3.30 4.49 11.39
C SER A 234 -4.15 5.75 11.55
N GLN A 235 -5.48 5.67 11.36
CA GLN A 235 -6.40 6.80 11.37
C GLN A 235 -6.15 7.86 10.29
N SER A 236 -5.37 7.54 9.25
CA SER A 236 -5.07 8.44 8.13
C SER A 236 -6.26 8.62 7.17
N VAL A 237 -7.08 7.56 7.00
CA VAL A 237 -8.25 7.54 6.10
C VAL A 237 -9.44 6.92 6.82
N SER A 238 -10.66 7.29 6.43
CA SER A 238 -11.88 6.58 6.83
C SER A 238 -12.17 5.42 5.91
N TRP A 239 -12.50 4.25 6.47
CA TRP A 239 -12.78 3.04 5.69
C TRP A 239 -13.78 3.27 4.55
N GLY A 240 -14.90 3.96 4.85
CA GLY A 240 -15.92 4.23 3.83
C GLY A 240 -15.45 5.10 2.66
N ALA A 241 -14.53 6.04 2.90
CA ALA A 241 -13.94 6.83 1.81
C ALA A 241 -13.00 5.96 0.96
N TYR A 242 -12.18 5.16 1.62
CA TYR A 242 -11.23 4.29 0.94
C TYR A 242 -11.91 3.17 0.13
N ASP A 243 -12.93 2.49 0.68
CA ASP A 243 -13.64 1.42 -0.05
C ASP A 243 -14.43 1.98 -1.24
N ARG A 244 -14.98 3.20 -1.12
CA ARG A 244 -15.56 3.92 -2.29
C ARG A 244 -14.50 4.21 -3.34
N TYR A 245 -13.29 4.61 -2.94
CA TYR A 245 -12.18 4.84 -3.86
C TYR A 245 -11.82 3.57 -4.63
N VAL A 246 -11.60 2.44 -3.94
CA VAL A 246 -11.28 1.16 -4.57
C VAL A 246 -12.42 0.69 -5.47
N THR A 247 -13.67 0.80 -5.02
CA THR A 247 -14.85 0.43 -5.82
C THR A 247 -14.95 1.25 -7.10
N ARG A 248 -14.73 2.58 -7.04
CA ARG A 248 -14.72 3.44 -8.24
C ARG A 248 -13.60 3.06 -9.20
N LEU A 249 -12.40 2.77 -8.68
CA LEU A 249 -11.26 2.38 -9.50
C LEU A 249 -11.56 1.08 -10.28
N PHE A 250 -12.08 0.04 -9.59
CA PHE A 250 -12.43 -1.23 -10.23
C PHE A 250 -13.67 -1.16 -11.14
N ALA A 251 -14.56 -0.19 -10.94
CA ALA A 251 -15.70 0.03 -11.83
C ALA A 251 -15.30 0.28 -13.30
N HIS A 252 -14.08 0.76 -13.54
CA HIS A 252 -13.54 0.93 -14.88
C HIS A 252 -13.37 -0.40 -15.64
N MET A 253 -13.02 -1.50 -14.95
CA MET A 253 -12.86 -2.81 -15.57
C MET A 253 -14.17 -3.40 -16.09
N HIS A 254 -15.30 -3.00 -15.47
CA HIS A 254 -16.63 -3.47 -15.85
C HIS A 254 -17.24 -2.71 -17.03
N ARG A 255 -16.60 -1.63 -17.51
CA ARG A 255 -17.06 -0.90 -18.68
C ARG A 255 -16.77 -1.70 -19.94
N ASP A 256 -17.71 -1.70 -20.87
CA ASP A 256 -17.49 -2.33 -22.17
C ASP A 256 -16.56 -1.47 -23.02
N PRO A 257 -15.54 -2.08 -23.65
CA PRO A 257 -14.61 -1.35 -24.48
C PRO A 257 -15.29 -0.93 -25.79
N PRO A 258 -14.97 0.26 -26.33
CA PRO A 258 -15.37 0.62 -27.68
C PRO A 258 -14.86 -0.41 -28.71
N PRO A 259 -15.48 -0.50 -29.90
CA PRO A 259 -15.00 -1.39 -30.96
C PRO A 259 -13.53 -1.12 -31.28
N SER A 260 -12.71 -2.16 -31.47
CA SER A 260 -11.25 -2.09 -31.67
C SER A 260 -10.38 -1.71 -30.46
N PHE A 261 -10.95 -1.53 -29.27
CA PHE A 261 -10.19 -1.29 -28.04
C PHE A 261 -10.21 -2.52 -27.13
N ASN A 262 -9.17 -2.66 -26.30
CA ASN A 262 -9.10 -3.71 -25.29
C ASN A 262 -9.83 -3.27 -24.02
N ARG A 263 -10.35 -4.23 -23.25
CA ARG A 263 -10.79 -4.00 -21.86
C ARG A 263 -9.63 -3.48 -21.01
N ILE A 264 -9.96 -2.70 -19.98
CA ILE A 264 -8.97 -2.20 -19.02
C ILE A 264 -8.35 -3.38 -18.27
N SER A 265 -7.02 -3.47 -18.30
CA SER A 265 -6.28 -4.54 -17.64
C SER A 265 -6.06 -4.25 -16.15
N VAL A 266 -5.78 -5.30 -15.38
CA VAL A 266 -5.38 -5.17 -13.97
C VAL A 266 -4.11 -4.32 -13.82
N SER A 267 -3.16 -4.44 -14.75
CA SER A 267 -1.95 -3.60 -14.75
C SER A 267 -2.25 -2.11 -14.94
N GLN A 268 -3.26 -1.75 -15.74
CA GLN A 268 -3.71 -0.36 -15.86
C GLN A 268 -4.32 0.16 -14.56
N ILE A 269 -5.04 -0.70 -13.83
CA ILE A 269 -5.61 -0.35 -12.51
C ILE A 269 -4.51 -0.08 -11.49
N VAL A 270 -3.47 -0.92 -11.42
CA VAL A 270 -2.34 -0.72 -10.50
C VAL A 270 -1.55 0.55 -10.84
N GLU A 271 -1.35 0.83 -12.13
CA GLU A 271 -0.69 2.08 -12.54
C GLU A 271 -1.55 3.32 -12.24
N ALA A 272 -2.86 3.25 -12.46
CA ALA A 272 -3.78 4.32 -12.09
C ALA A 272 -3.77 4.59 -10.57
N ASP A 273 -3.75 3.54 -9.75
CA ASP A 273 -3.61 3.66 -8.28
C ASP A 273 -2.28 4.31 -7.88
N ARG A 274 -1.18 3.93 -8.54
CA ARG A 274 0.12 4.57 -8.33
C ARG A 274 0.09 6.06 -8.67
N LEU A 275 -0.54 6.44 -9.77
CA LEU A 275 -0.69 7.84 -10.17
C LEU A 275 -1.54 8.63 -9.17
N VAL A 276 -2.61 8.05 -8.63
CA VAL A 276 -3.42 8.68 -7.57
C VAL A 276 -2.54 9.04 -6.37
N PHE A 277 -1.76 8.09 -5.86
CA PHE A 277 -0.88 8.33 -4.72
C PHE A 277 0.27 9.28 -5.05
N THR A 278 0.80 9.22 -6.27
CA THR A 278 1.81 10.20 -6.74
C THR A 278 1.22 11.60 -6.71
N LYS A 279 -0.04 11.77 -7.14
CA LYS A 279 -0.72 13.05 -7.08
C LYS A 279 -0.97 13.55 -5.66
N LEU A 280 -1.33 12.65 -4.74
CA LEU A 280 -1.45 12.98 -3.32
C LEU A 280 -0.12 13.49 -2.73
N ILE A 281 0.99 12.88 -3.13
CA ILE A 281 2.34 13.27 -2.71
C ILE A 281 2.70 14.65 -3.31
N GLU A 282 2.42 14.89 -4.59
CA GLU A 282 2.63 16.20 -5.24
C GLU A 282 1.82 17.32 -4.59
N LEU A 283 0.57 17.03 -4.21
CA LEU A 283 -0.30 17.95 -3.48
C LEU A 283 0.08 18.08 -1.99
N ASN A 284 1.12 17.36 -1.54
CA ASN A 284 1.62 17.36 -0.17
C ASN A 284 0.53 17.09 0.87
N ILE A 285 -0.37 16.17 0.56
CA ILE A 285 -1.45 15.77 1.47
C ILE A 285 -0.86 14.97 2.61
N LYS A 286 -1.04 15.47 3.84
CA LYS A 286 -0.51 14.84 5.04
C LYS A 286 -1.45 13.71 5.50
N PRO A 287 -0.96 12.49 5.75
CA PRO A 287 -1.77 11.37 6.26
C PRO A 287 -2.09 11.48 7.76
N LYS A 288 -2.29 12.71 8.28
CA LYS A 288 -2.63 13.01 9.68
C LYS A 288 -4.04 13.54 9.78
N GLN A 289 -4.72 13.22 10.87
CA GLN A 289 -6.00 13.84 11.20
C GLN A 289 -5.80 15.34 11.48
N SER A 290 -6.67 16.17 10.93
CA SER A 290 -6.73 17.60 11.26
C SER A 290 -7.19 17.79 12.71
N ALA A 291 -6.91 18.95 13.29
CA ALA A 291 -7.36 19.31 14.64
C ALA A 291 -8.90 19.24 14.79
N ASP A 292 -9.63 19.46 13.70
CA ASP A 292 -11.10 19.38 13.63
C ASP A 292 -11.63 17.94 13.54
N GLY A 293 -10.75 16.94 13.49
CA GLY A 293 -11.11 15.53 13.34
C GLY A 293 -11.30 15.10 11.89
N GLU A 294 -11.23 16.00 10.91
CA GLU A 294 -11.29 15.67 9.50
C GLU A 294 -10.01 14.97 9.01
N LYS A 295 -10.17 13.95 8.16
CA LYS A 295 -9.07 13.24 7.53
C LYS A 295 -8.87 13.78 6.10
N PRO A 296 -7.78 14.52 5.82
CA PRO A 296 -7.60 15.22 4.54
C PRO A 296 -7.50 14.25 3.34
N MET A 297 -7.00 13.04 3.57
CA MET A 297 -6.91 12.01 2.54
C MET A 297 -8.27 11.53 2.02
N ASP A 298 -9.35 11.59 2.82
CA ASP A 298 -10.67 11.10 2.44
C ASP A 298 -11.19 11.79 1.18
N ARG A 299 -11.10 13.13 1.14
CA ARG A 299 -11.47 13.92 -0.04
C ARG A 299 -10.40 13.85 -1.12
N ALA A 300 -9.13 13.91 -0.73
CA ALA A 300 -8.04 14.00 -1.68
C ALA A 300 -7.93 12.75 -2.58
N LEU A 301 -8.22 11.55 -2.07
CA LEU A 301 -8.23 10.31 -2.86
C LEU A 301 -9.20 10.39 -4.04
N HIS A 302 -10.40 10.91 -3.81
CA HIS A 302 -11.42 11.04 -4.86
C HIS A 302 -11.06 12.16 -5.86
N VAL A 303 -10.55 13.29 -5.38
CA VAL A 303 -10.09 14.39 -6.25
C VAL A 303 -8.91 13.95 -7.12
N ALA A 304 -7.96 13.19 -6.57
CA ALA A 304 -6.83 12.66 -7.31
C ALA A 304 -7.26 11.60 -8.35
N LEU A 305 -8.25 10.77 -8.05
CA LEU A 305 -8.82 9.81 -9.00
C LEU A 305 -9.47 10.50 -10.22
N GLU A 306 -10.07 11.68 -10.02
CA GLU A 306 -10.67 12.50 -11.07
C GLU A 306 -9.65 13.33 -11.86
N SER A 307 -8.36 13.25 -11.51
CA SER A 307 -7.31 13.97 -12.23
C SER A 307 -7.15 13.47 -13.66
N TYR A 308 -6.68 14.37 -14.53
CA TYR A 308 -6.45 14.06 -15.94
C TYR A 308 -5.46 12.91 -16.14
N GLU A 309 -4.37 12.88 -15.38
CA GLU A 309 -3.31 11.88 -15.48
C GLU A 309 -3.84 10.46 -15.19
N VAL A 310 -4.62 10.33 -14.12
CA VAL A 310 -5.25 9.06 -13.72
C VAL A 310 -6.33 8.65 -14.73
N SER A 311 -7.13 9.61 -15.17
CA SER A 311 -8.16 9.39 -16.19
C SER A 311 -7.56 8.87 -17.51
N PHE A 312 -6.38 9.36 -17.89
CA PHE A 312 -5.66 8.90 -19.06
C PHE A 312 -5.18 7.45 -18.93
N ALA A 313 -4.66 7.06 -17.77
CA ALA A 313 -4.27 5.67 -17.49
C ALA A 313 -5.46 4.69 -17.53
N LEU A 314 -6.64 5.17 -17.12
CA LEU A 314 -7.90 4.43 -17.11
C LEU A 314 -8.67 4.47 -18.44
N MET A 315 -8.06 4.94 -19.53
CA MET A 315 -8.65 4.81 -20.87
C MET A 315 -8.42 3.43 -21.48
N HIS A 316 -9.42 2.96 -22.23
CA HIS A 316 -9.26 1.77 -23.06
C HIS A 316 -8.16 2.01 -24.09
N GLN A 317 -7.21 1.09 -24.19
CA GLN A 317 -6.13 1.18 -25.16
C GLN A 317 -6.53 0.50 -26.46
N ALA A 318 -6.11 1.07 -27.58
CA ALA A 318 -6.35 0.46 -28.88
C ALA A 318 -5.84 -0.99 -28.84
N SER A 319 -6.69 -1.91 -29.27
CA SER A 319 -6.25 -3.27 -29.45
C SER A 319 -5.11 -3.21 -30.44
N LYS A 320 -3.94 -3.74 -30.08
CA LYS A 320 -2.92 -4.11 -31.05
C LYS A 320 -3.50 -5.27 -31.85
N GLY A 321 -4.51 -4.99 -32.67
CA GLY A 321 -4.99 -5.88 -33.68
C GLY A 321 -3.76 -6.26 -34.48
N ALA A 322 -3.48 -7.57 -34.51
CA ALA A 322 -2.62 -8.17 -35.50
C ALA A 322 -2.84 -7.41 -36.80
N SER A 323 -1.78 -6.79 -37.34
CA SER A 323 -1.74 -6.13 -38.64
C SER A 323 -2.87 -6.64 -39.52
N SER A 324 -4.01 -5.95 -39.51
CA SER A 324 -4.98 -6.13 -40.56
C SER A 324 -4.19 -5.71 -41.77
N THR A 325 -3.90 -6.66 -42.66
CA THR A 325 -3.44 -6.39 -44.00
C THR A 325 -4.56 -5.61 -44.69
N GLN A 326 -4.75 -4.35 -44.29
CA GLN A 326 -5.40 -3.32 -45.05
C GLN A 326 -4.54 -3.19 -46.28
N ARG A 327 -4.92 -3.93 -47.32
CA ARG A 327 -4.45 -3.70 -48.68
C ARG A 327 -4.59 -2.19 -48.90
N PRO A 328 -3.52 -1.48 -49.28
CA PRO A 328 -3.63 -0.07 -49.58
C PRO A 328 -4.74 0.09 -50.60
N TRP A 329 -5.68 1.00 -50.33
CA TRP A 329 -6.74 1.33 -51.27
C TRP A 329 -6.13 1.52 -52.64
N LYS A 330 -6.57 0.73 -53.63
CA LYS A 330 -6.21 0.97 -55.02
C LYS A 330 -6.68 2.39 -55.32
N ARG A 331 -5.73 3.32 -55.45
CA ARG A 331 -6.01 4.61 -56.08
C ARG A 331 -6.66 4.28 -57.42
N LEU A 332 -7.88 4.73 -57.60
CA LEU A 332 -8.55 4.72 -58.90
C LEU A 332 -7.65 5.55 -59.81
N ARG A 333 -6.90 4.87 -60.66
CA ARG A 333 -6.05 5.53 -61.66
C ARG A 333 -7.01 6.11 -62.68
N THR A 334 -7.14 7.43 -62.67
CA THR A 334 -7.91 8.18 -63.66
C THR A 334 -7.37 7.83 -65.05
N GLN A 335 -8.26 7.32 -65.89
CA GLN A 335 -8.02 7.06 -67.30
C GLN A 335 -7.71 8.40 -67.97
N SER A 336 -6.52 8.54 -68.54
CA SER A 336 -6.28 9.50 -69.62
C SER A 336 -5.92 8.68 -70.85
N GLN A 337 -6.78 8.75 -71.86
CA GLN A 337 -6.46 8.37 -73.23
C GLN A 337 -5.38 9.32 -73.77
N ASP A 338 -4.41 8.79 -74.51
CA ASP A 338 -4.21 9.10 -75.94
C ASP A 338 -2.88 8.49 -76.46
N ASN A 339 -3.04 7.40 -77.24
CA ASN A 339 -2.42 7.00 -78.53
C ASN A 339 -1.00 7.49 -78.98
N PRO A 340 -0.39 6.89 -80.03
CA PRO A 340 -0.12 5.46 -80.31
C PRO A 340 1.34 5.22 -80.81
N GLY A 341 1.89 4.01 -80.67
CA GLY A 341 3.24 3.71 -81.19
C GLY A 341 3.46 2.24 -81.53
N LYS A 342 3.57 1.95 -82.83
CA LYS A 342 3.82 0.64 -83.48
C LYS A 342 5.04 -0.12 -82.93
N GLY A 343 4.95 -1.45 -82.91
CA GLY A 343 6.12 -2.35 -82.94
C GLY A 343 5.77 -3.82 -82.70
N LYS A 344 5.77 -4.62 -83.78
CA LYS A 344 5.80 -6.10 -83.76
C LYS A 344 7.10 -6.58 -83.10
N ASP A 345 7.09 -7.66 -82.32
CA ASP A 345 7.60 -8.98 -82.77
C ASP A 345 7.48 -10.09 -81.71
N LYS A 346 7.47 -11.33 -82.21
CA LYS A 346 7.50 -12.59 -81.45
C LYS A 346 8.93 -12.87 -80.97
N GLY A 347 9.08 -13.47 -79.78
CA GLY A 347 10.36 -14.03 -79.37
C GLY A 347 10.29 -14.85 -78.07
N LYS A 348 10.50 -16.17 -78.19
CA LYS A 348 10.71 -17.11 -77.08
C LYS A 348 12.15 -17.04 -76.55
N LYS A 349 12.28 -17.32 -75.24
CA LYS A 349 13.45 -17.87 -74.50
C LYS A 349 14.69 -16.99 -74.33
N GLY A 350 15.18 -16.92 -73.09
CA GLY A 350 16.58 -16.61 -72.77
C GLY A 350 16.80 -15.98 -71.41
N ASP A 351 17.41 -16.72 -70.49
CA ASP A 351 17.93 -16.27 -69.19
C ASP A 351 18.85 -15.04 -69.28
N LYS A 352 18.69 -14.08 -68.35
CA LYS A 352 19.72 -13.67 -67.35
C LYS A 352 19.37 -12.35 -66.63
N LYS A 353 19.41 -12.43 -65.30
CA LYS A 353 19.97 -11.48 -64.30
C LYS A 353 19.80 -9.96 -64.53
N GLY A 354 18.96 -9.38 -63.68
CA GLY A 354 19.05 -8.03 -63.10
C GLY A 354 17.97 -7.93 -62.02
N GLY A 355 18.27 -8.02 -60.72
CA GLY A 355 19.03 -7.01 -59.98
C GLY A 355 18.06 -6.11 -59.21
N GLY A 356 17.24 -6.68 -58.33
CA GLY A 356 16.30 -5.95 -57.47
C GLY A 356 16.17 -6.64 -56.12
N LYS A 357 16.76 -6.03 -55.08
CA LYS A 357 16.86 -6.55 -53.71
C LYS A 357 15.47 -6.66 -53.07
N THR A 358 14.82 -7.81 -53.14
CA THR A 358 13.75 -8.18 -52.20
C THR A 358 14.40 -8.91 -51.04
N ALA A 359 14.66 -8.17 -49.95
CA ALA A 359 14.97 -8.77 -48.65
C ALA A 359 13.85 -9.75 -48.29
N ALA A 360 14.22 -10.99 -47.99
CA ALA A 360 13.29 -12.02 -47.56
C ALA A 360 12.51 -11.56 -46.30
N PRO A 361 11.25 -11.99 -46.12
CA PRO A 361 10.48 -11.67 -44.93
C PRO A 361 11.24 -12.16 -43.69
N TRP A 362 11.51 -11.26 -42.75
CA TRP A 362 12.21 -11.56 -41.51
C TRP A 362 11.35 -12.50 -40.65
N VAL A 363 11.56 -13.81 -40.80
CA VAL A 363 10.96 -14.82 -39.92
C VAL A 363 11.58 -14.62 -38.55
N SER A 364 10.79 -14.13 -37.60
CA SER A 364 11.24 -13.89 -36.22
C SER A 364 11.81 -15.18 -35.62
N ILE A 365 13.13 -15.18 -35.45
CA ILE A 365 13.87 -16.30 -34.85
C ILE A 365 13.50 -16.40 -33.36
N PRO A 366 13.08 -17.57 -32.85
CA PRO A 366 12.85 -17.78 -31.42
C PRO A 366 14.09 -17.44 -30.57
N LYS A 367 13.89 -16.85 -29.39
CA LYS A 367 14.98 -16.36 -28.52
C LYS A 367 16.10 -17.39 -28.30
N PHE A 368 15.76 -18.63 -28.00
CA PHE A 368 16.72 -19.74 -27.80
C PHE A 368 17.70 -19.93 -28.96
N ILE A 369 17.24 -19.75 -30.20
CA ILE A 369 18.07 -19.92 -31.40
C ILE A 369 18.91 -18.66 -31.62
N ARG A 370 18.33 -17.48 -31.37
CA ARG A 370 19.03 -16.20 -31.50
C ARG A 370 20.18 -16.07 -30.49
N ASP A 371 19.95 -16.47 -29.24
CA ASP A 371 20.93 -16.34 -28.16
C ASP A 371 22.13 -17.29 -28.36
N ARG A 372 21.96 -18.38 -29.12
CA ARG A 372 23.03 -19.30 -29.55
C ARG A 372 23.61 -18.98 -30.93
N GLY A 373 23.28 -17.81 -31.50
CA GLY A 373 23.81 -17.37 -32.80
C GLY A 373 23.32 -18.16 -34.01
N GLY A 374 22.12 -18.75 -33.94
CA GLY A 374 21.53 -19.54 -35.02
C GLY A 374 20.82 -18.71 -36.09
N HIS A 375 20.79 -19.23 -37.31
CA HIS A 375 20.16 -18.64 -38.50
C HIS A 375 18.76 -19.21 -38.76
N ALA A 376 17.89 -18.42 -39.41
CA ALA A 376 16.52 -18.82 -39.78
C ALA A 376 16.45 -19.75 -41.01
N ALA A 377 17.46 -19.67 -41.87
CA ALA A 377 17.54 -20.38 -43.14
C ALA A 377 18.96 -20.88 -43.37
N THR A 378 19.10 -21.93 -44.17
CA THR A 378 20.39 -22.41 -44.67
C THR A 378 21.03 -21.39 -45.63
N PRO A 379 22.33 -21.51 -45.95
CA PRO A 379 22.97 -20.69 -46.98
C PRO A 379 22.33 -20.84 -48.36
N THR A 380 21.63 -21.95 -48.61
CA THR A 380 20.86 -22.22 -49.84
C THR A 380 19.48 -21.56 -49.85
N GLY A 381 19.07 -20.87 -48.77
CA GLY A 381 17.80 -20.16 -48.67
C GLY A 381 16.62 -21.04 -48.24
N GLU A 382 16.86 -22.27 -47.80
CA GLU A 382 15.81 -23.17 -47.33
C GLU A 382 15.52 -22.94 -45.84
N PRO A 383 14.24 -22.93 -45.40
CA PRO A 383 13.88 -22.64 -44.02
C PRO A 383 14.24 -23.80 -43.08
N ILE A 384 14.78 -23.48 -41.90
CA ILE A 384 15.18 -24.45 -40.87
C ILE A 384 14.01 -24.72 -39.91
N CYS A 385 13.85 -25.97 -39.47
CA CYS A 385 12.81 -26.36 -38.52
C CYS A 385 13.21 -25.99 -37.09
N PHE A 386 12.62 -24.91 -36.54
CA PHE A 386 12.94 -24.47 -35.18
C PHE A 386 12.58 -25.48 -34.10
N THR A 387 11.49 -26.23 -34.25
CA THR A 387 11.10 -27.30 -33.31
C THR A 387 12.16 -28.40 -33.23
N TYR A 388 12.75 -28.75 -34.36
CA TYR A 388 13.87 -29.70 -34.40
C TYR A 388 15.13 -29.08 -33.76
N SER A 389 15.42 -27.81 -34.05
CA SER A 389 16.58 -27.11 -33.45
C SER A 389 16.48 -26.97 -31.93
N THR A 390 15.29 -26.74 -31.37
CA THR A 390 15.07 -26.54 -29.93
C THR A 390 14.93 -27.86 -29.16
N HIS A 391 14.24 -28.86 -29.72
CA HIS A 391 13.88 -30.09 -28.98
C HIS A 391 14.57 -31.36 -29.49
N GLY A 392 15.33 -31.29 -30.58
CA GLY A 392 15.99 -32.47 -31.17
C GLY A 392 15.06 -33.45 -31.88
N LYS A 393 13.75 -33.21 -31.86
CA LYS A 393 12.72 -34.04 -32.51
C LYS A 393 11.69 -33.13 -33.18
N CYS A 394 11.26 -33.50 -34.38
CA CYS A 394 10.13 -32.84 -35.05
C CYS A 394 8.89 -33.73 -34.93
N THR A 395 7.75 -33.13 -34.59
CA THR A 395 6.46 -33.81 -34.44
C THR A 395 5.69 -33.96 -35.75
N VAL A 396 6.18 -33.38 -36.85
CA VAL A 396 5.49 -33.37 -38.16
C VAL A 396 6.04 -34.50 -39.05
N PRO A 397 5.22 -35.46 -39.51
CA PRO A 397 5.67 -36.64 -40.25
C PRO A 397 6.13 -36.40 -41.70
N ASN A 398 6.17 -35.16 -42.20
CA ASN A 398 6.85 -34.77 -43.44
C ASN A 398 7.14 -33.27 -43.39
N CYS A 399 8.19 -32.88 -42.66
CA CYS A 399 8.46 -31.48 -42.37
C CYS A 399 8.93 -30.72 -43.63
N PRO A 400 8.27 -29.61 -44.03
CA PRO A 400 8.69 -28.79 -45.17
C PRO A 400 9.94 -27.94 -44.86
N ARG A 401 10.49 -28.05 -43.65
CA ARG A 401 11.67 -27.31 -43.17
C ARG A 401 12.81 -28.29 -42.89
N LYS A 402 14.04 -27.89 -43.17
CA LYS A 402 15.20 -28.76 -42.99
C LYS A 402 15.50 -29.05 -41.52
N HIS A 403 15.81 -30.31 -41.22
CA HIS A 403 16.25 -30.80 -39.90
C HIS A 403 17.78 -30.73 -39.80
N VAL A 404 18.30 -29.50 -39.77
CA VAL A 404 19.73 -29.23 -39.65
C VAL A 404 19.99 -28.29 -38.47
N CYS A 405 21.24 -28.26 -37.99
CA CYS A 405 21.63 -27.34 -36.94
C CYS A 405 21.53 -25.89 -37.43
N ALA A 406 20.85 -25.03 -36.67
CA ALA A 406 20.67 -23.62 -37.05
C ALA A 406 21.98 -22.81 -37.07
N ARG A 407 23.07 -23.32 -36.50
CA ARG A 407 24.36 -22.62 -36.42
C ARG A 407 25.40 -23.15 -37.41
N CYS A 408 25.61 -24.48 -37.46
CA CYS A 408 26.64 -25.09 -38.30
C CYS A 408 26.10 -25.87 -39.51
N PHE A 409 24.77 -25.94 -39.66
CA PHE A 409 24.07 -26.67 -40.73
C PHE A 409 24.36 -28.17 -40.83
N GLY A 410 24.99 -28.78 -39.81
CA GLY A 410 25.22 -30.22 -39.72
C GLY A 410 23.97 -31.03 -39.36
N GLU A 411 24.05 -32.35 -39.49
CA GLU A 411 22.99 -33.33 -39.21
C GLU A 411 22.78 -33.58 -37.70
N HIS A 412 22.62 -32.51 -36.93
CA HIS A 412 22.25 -32.55 -35.51
C HIS A 412 21.38 -31.35 -35.14
N ALA A 413 20.69 -31.42 -34.01
CA ALA A 413 19.91 -30.29 -33.49
C ALA A 413 20.81 -29.25 -32.81
N LEU A 414 20.40 -27.97 -32.83
CA LEU A 414 21.12 -26.89 -32.14
C LEU A 414 21.24 -27.13 -30.63
N LEU A 415 20.30 -27.86 -30.04
CA LEU A 415 20.38 -28.31 -28.64
C LEU A 415 21.68 -29.08 -28.35
N ASN A 416 22.11 -29.92 -29.30
CA ASN A 416 23.25 -30.83 -29.17
C ASN A 416 24.54 -30.29 -29.83
N HIS A 417 24.54 -29.01 -30.22
CA HIS A 417 25.73 -28.37 -30.79
C HIS A 417 26.76 -28.17 -29.68
N LYS A 418 27.91 -28.87 -29.76
CA LYS A 418 29.05 -28.60 -28.89
C LYS A 418 29.70 -27.28 -29.33
N ASP A 419 29.68 -26.29 -28.46
CA ASP A 419 30.48 -25.10 -28.66
C ASP A 419 31.96 -25.52 -28.63
N LYS A 420 32.71 -25.18 -29.67
CA LYS A 420 34.16 -25.33 -29.65
C LYS A 420 34.68 -24.39 -28.56
N GLU A 421 35.37 -24.93 -27.56
CA GLU A 421 36.16 -24.16 -26.59
C GLU A 421 37.16 -23.23 -27.29
#